data_AF-A0A2P7BB53-F1
#
_entry.id   AF-A0A2P7BB53-F1
#
_cell.length_a   1.000
_cell.length_b   1.000
_cell.length_c   1.000
_cell.angle_alpha   90.00
_cell.angle_beta   90.00
_cell.angle_gamma   90.00
#
_symmetry.space_group_name_H-M   'P 1'
#
loop_
_entity.id
_entity.type
_entity.pdbx_description
1 polymer ?
#
loop_
_entity_poly.entity_id
_entity_poly.type
_entity_poly.pdbx_seq_one_letter_code
_entity_poly.pdbx_strand_id
1 'polypeptide(L)'
;MTFLGDDNPNYSKSDGELMQVALEDAAKRLNITDMTNPEFGTLARFVRAAFIIGNRDSEAMAKFAVNAVLTRRRRTSRNKPAP
;
A
#
# COMPACT_ATOMS: atom_id res chain seq x y z
N MET A 1 8.70 3.52 4.71
CA MET A 1 8.38 2.21 5.32
C MET A 1 8.61 1.16 4.26
N THR A 2 9.34 0.09 4.57
CA THR A 2 9.58 -1.06 3.68
C THR A 2 9.16 -2.34 4.41
N PHE A 3 8.95 -3.42 3.67
CA PHE A 3 8.60 -4.72 4.24
C PHE A 3 9.78 -5.68 4.41
N LEU A 4 10.96 -5.28 3.94
CA LEU A 4 12.19 -6.09 3.86
C LEU A 4 12.98 -6.19 5.19
N GLY A 5 12.33 -5.95 6.33
CA GLY A 5 13.00 -6.09 7.63
C GLY A 5 13.26 -7.56 7.94
N ASP A 6 14.53 -7.94 8.10
CA ASP A 6 14.93 -9.33 8.38
C ASP A 6 14.51 -9.80 9.79
N ASP A 7 14.27 -8.88 10.73
CA ASP A 7 13.88 -9.17 12.12
C ASP A 7 12.37 -9.01 12.39
N ASN A 8 11.50 -9.23 11.40
CA ASN A 8 10.05 -9.07 11.64
C ASN A 8 9.44 -10.32 12.30
N PRO A 9 8.92 -10.25 13.54
CA PRO A 9 8.31 -11.41 14.19
C PRO A 9 6.93 -11.79 13.62
N ASN A 10 6.34 -10.96 12.76
CA ASN A 10 4.95 -11.12 12.31
C ASN A 10 4.82 -11.81 10.94
N TYR A 11 5.88 -11.86 10.15
CA TYR A 11 5.85 -12.42 8.80
C TYR A 11 7.25 -12.84 8.37
N SER A 12 7.34 -13.83 7.49
CA SER A 12 8.62 -14.32 6.97
C SER A 12 9.28 -13.31 6.03
N LYS A 13 10.59 -13.47 5.77
CA LYS A 13 11.28 -12.66 4.76
C LYS A 13 10.59 -12.71 3.39
N SER A 14 10.18 -13.90 2.95
CA SER A 14 9.46 -14.09 1.69
C SER A 14 8.11 -13.37 1.66
N ASP A 15 7.39 -13.34 2.78
CA ASP A 15 6.14 -12.56 2.88
C ASP A 15 6.44 -11.05 2.78
N GLY A 16 7.54 -10.62 3.40
CA GLY A 16 8.04 -9.25 3.31
C GLY A 16 8.36 -8.84 1.87
N GLU A 17 9.08 -9.68 1.14
CA GLU A 17 9.40 -9.48 -0.28
C GLU A 17 8.13 -9.42 -1.14
N LEU A 18 7.18 -10.32 -0.89
CA LEU A 18 5.90 -10.36 -1.60
C LEU A 18 5.09 -9.06 -1.38
N MET A 19 4.99 -8.60 -0.13
CA MET A 19 4.37 -7.31 0.18
C MET A 19 5.14 -6.12 -0.41
N GLN A 20 6.47 -6.20 -0.47
CA GLN A 20 7.31 -5.15 -1.07
C GLN A 20 7.04 -5.02 -2.57
N VAL A 21 6.97 -6.13 -3.30
CA VAL A 21 6.59 -6.15 -4.72
C VAL A 21 5.20 -5.53 -4.93
N ALA A 22 4.22 -5.89 -4.10
CA ALA A 22 2.88 -5.31 -4.17
C ALA A 22 2.88 -3.78 -3.92
N LEU A 23 3.70 -3.30 -2.98
CA LEU A 23 3.82 -1.89 -2.67
C LEU A 23 4.44 -1.09 -3.83
N GLU A 24 5.50 -1.62 -4.43
CA GLU A 24 6.18 -0.99 -5.57
C GLU A 24 5.27 -0.92 -6.80
N ASP A 25 4.54 -1.99 -7.10
CA ASP A 25 3.55 -1.99 -8.19
C ASP A 25 2.42 -0.98 -7.91
N ALA A 26 1.90 -0.93 -6.69
CA ALA A 26 0.87 0.04 -6.32
C ALA A 26 1.35 1.49 -6.44
N ALA A 27 2.57 1.78 -5.99
CA ALA A 27 3.18 3.10 -6.11
C ALA A 27 3.37 3.51 -7.58
N LYS A 28 3.85 2.58 -8.41
CA LYS A 28 4.02 2.78 -9.86
C LYS A 28 2.69 3.08 -10.54
N ARG A 29 1.61 2.34 -10.23
CA ARG A 29 0.26 2.57 -10.79
C ARG A 29 -0.32 3.94 -10.43
N LEU A 30 0.11 4.53 -9.31
CA LEU A 30 -0.29 5.88 -8.89
C LEU A 30 0.71 6.97 -9.28
N ASN A 31 1.77 6.64 -10.04
CA ASN A 31 2.88 7.52 -10.38
C ASN A 31 3.52 8.19 -9.14
N ILE A 32 3.59 7.46 -8.02
CA ILE A 32 4.27 7.92 -6.81
C ILE A 32 5.74 7.54 -6.93
N THR A 33 6.57 8.50 -7.29
CA THR A 33 8.03 8.34 -7.41
C THR A 33 8.77 8.80 -6.15
N ASP A 34 8.16 9.71 -5.38
CA ASP A 34 8.69 10.22 -4.13
C ASP A 34 8.24 9.35 -2.95
N MET A 35 9.20 8.67 -2.31
CA MET A 35 8.95 7.81 -1.15
C MET A 35 8.59 8.60 0.12
N THR A 36 8.79 9.92 0.13
CA THR A 36 8.35 10.80 1.22
C THR A 36 6.87 11.19 1.10
N ASN A 37 6.23 10.87 -0.04
CA ASN A 37 4.82 11.13 -0.24
C ASN A 37 3.98 10.40 0.84
N PRO A 38 3.09 11.11 1.58
CA PRO A 38 2.27 10.51 2.61
C PRO A 38 1.32 9.40 2.09
N GLU A 39 1.01 9.41 0.80
CA GLU A 39 0.25 8.34 0.16
C GLU A 39 1.06 7.04 0.02
N PHE A 40 2.39 7.11 -0.08
CA PHE A 40 3.24 5.92 -0.09
C PHE A 40 3.11 5.14 1.23
N GLY A 41 3.13 5.83 2.37
CA GLY A 41 2.86 5.22 3.67
C GLY A 41 1.43 4.68 3.81
N THR A 42 0.47 5.30 3.12
CA THR A 42 -0.92 4.82 3.07
C THR A 42 -1.03 3.54 2.24
N LEU A 43 -0.34 3.46 1.10
CA LEU A 43 -0.28 2.25 0.28
C LEU A 43 0.29 1.08 1.08
N ALA A 44 1.42 1.28 1.77
CA ALA A 44 2.02 0.25 2.60
C ALA A 44 1.03 -0.29 3.65
N ARG A 45 0.24 0.57 4.29
CA ARG A 45 -0.79 0.13 5.24
C ARG A 45 -1.86 -0.75 4.59
N PHE A 46 -2.33 -0.40 3.39
CA PHE A 46 -3.34 -1.21 2.70
C PHE A 46 -2.79 -2.51 2.14
N VAL A 47 -1.54 -2.54 1.66
CA VAL A 47 -0.86 -3.78 1.27
C VAL A 47 -0.75 -4.71 2.47
N ARG A 48 -0.28 -4.21 3.62
CA ARG A 48 -0.20 -5.00 4.86
C ARG A 48 -1.57 -5.52 5.29
N ALA A 49 -2.62 -4.70 5.19
CA ALA A 49 -3.97 -5.12 5.51
C ALA A 49 -4.47 -6.25 4.60
N ALA A 50 -4.21 -6.15 3.29
CA ALA A 50 -4.55 -7.19 2.32
C ALA A 50 -3.81 -8.51 2.62
N PHE A 51 -2.54 -8.43 3.02
CA PHE A 51 -1.78 -9.59 3.45
C PHE A 51 -2.36 -10.22 4.73
N ILE A 52 -2.68 -9.40 5.74
CA ILE A 52 -3.24 -9.90 7.02
C ILE A 52 -4.55 -10.65 6.81
N ILE A 53 -5.41 -10.23 5.88
CA ILE A 53 -6.67 -10.93 5.56
C ILE A 53 -6.47 -12.18 4.68
N GLY A 54 -5.22 -12.59 4.45
CA GLY A 54 -4.88 -13.84 3.78
C GLY A 54 -4.55 -13.73 2.30
N ASN A 55 -4.44 -12.53 1.72
CA ASN A 55 -4.03 -12.39 0.33
C ASN A 55 -2.52 -12.70 0.18
N ARG A 56 -2.17 -13.54 -0.79
CA ARG A 56 -0.80 -13.93 -1.13
C ARG A 56 -0.46 -13.67 -2.59
N ASP A 57 -1.34 -13.02 -3.33
CA ASP A 57 -1.10 -12.55 -4.69
C ASP A 57 -0.70 -11.07 -4.63
N SER A 58 0.55 -10.78 -5.04
CA SER A 58 1.11 -9.43 -4.99
C SER A 58 0.36 -8.45 -5.90
N GLU A 59 -0.13 -8.89 -7.05
CA GLU A 59 -0.88 -8.06 -7.99
C GLU A 59 -2.27 -7.70 -7.42
N ALA A 60 -2.95 -8.69 -6.82
CA ALA A 60 -4.23 -8.48 -6.18
C ALA A 60 -4.13 -7.52 -4.98
N MET A 61 -3.07 -7.65 -4.17
CA MET A 61 -2.78 -6.71 -3.07
C MET A 61 -2.50 -5.30 -3.58
N ALA A 62 -1.73 -5.16 -4.66
CA ALA A 62 -1.45 -3.87 -5.27
C ALA A 62 -2.74 -3.19 -5.77
N LYS A 63 -3.58 -3.92 -6.51
CA LYS A 63 -4.90 -3.44 -6.98
C LYS A 63 -5.78 -2.98 -5.81
N PHE A 64 -5.83 -3.76 -4.74
CA PHE A 64 -6.58 -3.40 -3.53
C PHE A 64 -6.08 -2.08 -2.93
N ALA A 65 -4.76 -1.96 -2.72
CA ALA A 65 -4.16 -0.77 -2.11
C ALA A 65 -4.39 0.50 -2.95
N VAL A 66 -4.24 0.39 -4.28
CA VAL A 66 -4.55 1.48 -5.22
C VAL A 66 -6.00 1.92 -5.10
N ASN A 67 -6.95 0.98 -5.18
CA ASN A 67 -8.38 1.29 -5.09
C ASN A 67 -8.76 1.93 -3.75
N ALA A 68 -8.15 1.47 -2.66
CA ALA A 68 -8.36 2.04 -1.33
C ALA A 68 -7.85 3.49 -1.24
N VAL A 69 -6.66 3.79 -1.78
CA VAL A 69 -6.13 5.15 -1.85
C VAL A 69 -7.00 6.06 -2.73
N LEU A 70 -7.38 5.60 -3.92
CA LEU A 70 -8.27 6.37 -4.80
C LEU A 70 -9.63 6.67 -4.14
N THR A 71 -10.20 5.69 -3.44
CA THR A 71 -11.44 5.88 -2.67
C THR A 71 -11.25 6.91 -1.56
N ARG A 72 -10.11 6.87 -0.86
CA ARG A 72 -9.75 7.88 0.15
C ARG A 72 -9.64 9.27 -0.45
N ARG A 73 -8.93 9.44 -1.58
CA ARG A 73 -8.80 10.73 -2.30
C ARG A 73 -10.17 11.35 -2.59
N ARG A 74 -11.11 10.55 -3.11
CA ARG A 74 -12.49 10.98 -3.42
C ARG A 74 -13.27 11.45 -2.18
N ARG A 75 -13.06 10.80 -1.02
CA ARG A 75 -13.68 11.21 0.24
C ARG A 75 -13.09 12.51 0.77
N THR A 76 -11.77 12.68 0.70
CA THR A 76 -11.11 13.92 1.15
C THR A 76 -11.49 15.11 0.28
N SER A 77 -11.62 14.93 -1.04
CA SER A 77 -12.07 16.01 -1.94
C SER A 77 -13.51 16.43 -1.69
N ARG A 78 -14.38 15.50 -1.26
CA ARG A 78 -15.80 15.76 -0.98
C ARG A 78 -16.03 16.50 0.35
N ASN A 79 -15.08 16.42 1.28
CA ASN A 79 -15.14 17.09 2.59
C ASN A 79 -14.40 18.45 2.62
N LYS A 80 -13.99 19.00 1.48
CA LYS A 80 -13.44 20.37 1.44
C LYS A 80 -14.62 21.35 1.63
N PRO A 81 -14.64 22.18 2.69
CA PRO A 81 -15.66 23.22 2.81
C PRO A 81 -15.53 24.16 1.59
N ALA A 82 -16.67 24.54 1.02
CA ALA A 82 -16.72 25.53 -0.04
C ALA A 82 -16.14 26.87 0.47
N PRO A 83 -15.45 27.65 -0.38
CA PRO A 83 -14.89 28.95 0.02
C PRO A 83 -15.96 29.93 0.49
#